data_AF-A0A7C6JIT7-F1
#
_entry.id   AF-A0A7C6JIT7-F1
#
_cell.length_a   1.000
_cell.length_b   1.000
_cell.length_c   1.000
_cell.angle_alpha   90.00
_cell.angle_beta   90.00
_cell.angle_gamma   90.00
#
_symmetry.space_group_name_H-M   'P 1'
#
loop_
_entity.id
_entity.type
_entity.pdbx_description
1 polymer ?
#
loop_
_entity_poly.entity_id
_entity_poly.type
_entity_poly.pdbx_seq_one_letter_code
_entity_poly.pdbx_strand_id
1 'polypeptide(L)' 'MLDSMLLLIPLSLLFVLFIAVALWWAVFSGQFEDANKEGEAILKDDDSTNADP' A
#
# COMPACT_ATOMS: atom_id res chain seq x y z
N MET A 1 22.01 31.56 1.85
CA MET A 1 20.54 31.59 2.12
C MET A 1 19.76 30.97 0.97
N LEU A 2 20.07 31.31 -0.29
CA LEU A 2 19.47 30.68 -1.48
C LEU A 2 19.99 29.25 -1.75
N ASP A 3 21.17 28.91 -1.25
CA ASP A 3 21.82 27.61 -1.51
C ASP A 3 21.00 26.42 -1.02
N SER A 4 20.39 26.53 0.16
CA SER A 4 19.52 25.50 0.70
C SER A 4 18.22 25.40 -0.08
N MET A 5 17.60 26.53 -0.46
CA MET A 5 16.37 26.51 -1.24
C MET A 5 16.57 25.84 -2.60
N LEU A 6 17.70 26.12 -3.26
CA LEU A 6 18.05 25.50 -4.55
C LEU A 6 18.32 24.00 -4.44
N LEU A 7 18.72 23.48 -3.28
CA LEU A 7 18.89 22.05 -3.03
C LEU A 7 17.56 21.37 -2.63
N LEU A 8 16.71 22.08 -1.89
CA LEU A 8 15.41 21.56 -1.43
C LEU A 8 14.38 21.44 -2.56
N ILE A 9 14.37 22.36 -3.54
CA ILE A 9 13.45 22.31 -4.69
C ILE A 9 13.58 21.00 -5.49
N PRO A 10 14.77 20.62 -6.00
CA PRO A 10 14.92 19.38 -6.77
C PRO A 10 14.74 18.14 -5.89
N LEU A 11 15.17 18.18 -4.63
CA LEU A 11 14.96 17.08 -3.69
C LEU A 11 13.45 16.83 -3.44
N SER A 12 12.67 17.90 -3.30
CA SER A 12 11.22 17.82 -3.15
C SER A 12 10.55 17.27 -4.41
N LEU A 13 10.95 17.72 -5.60
CA LEU A 13 10.44 17.19 -6.86
C LEU A 13 10.73 15.69 -7.01
N LEU A 14 11.94 15.24 -6.65
CA LEU A 14 12.29 13.82 -6.61
C LEU A 14 11.40 13.05 -5.64
N PHE A 15 11.11 13.62 -4.47
CA PHE A 15 10.26 12.98 -3.47
C PHE A 15 8.82 12.83 -3.96
N VAL A 16 8.26 13.86 -4.60
CA VAL A 16 6.94 13.81 -5.22
C VAL A 16 6.90 12.77 -6.35
N LEU A 17 7.93 12.73 -7.20
CA LEU A 17 8.03 11.75 -8.28
C LEU A 17 8.11 10.33 -7.73
N PHE A 18 8.89 10.11 -6.67
CA PHE A 18 8.99 8.84 -5.98
C PHE A 18 7.64 8.36 -5.43
N ILE A 19 6.89 9.25 -4.75
CA ILE A 19 5.55 8.95 -4.26
C ILE A 19 4.60 8.63 -5.43
N ALA A 20 4.63 9.41 -6.51
CA ALA A 20 3.78 9.18 -7.67
C ALA A 20 4.04 7.81 -8.32
N VAL A 21 5.31 7.41 -8.44
CA VAL A 21 5.70 6.09 -8.95
C VAL A 21 5.26 4.98 -8.00
N ALA A 22 5.45 5.16 -6.68
CA ALA A 22 5.02 4.18 -5.69
C ALA A 22 3.50 3.98 -5.70
N LEU A 23 2.73 5.07 -5.79
CA LEU A 23 1.27 5.03 -5.89
C LEU A 23 0.80 4.42 -7.22
N TRP A 24 1.44 4.77 -8.33
CA TRP A 24 1.19 4.14 -9.62
C TRP A 24 1.41 2.62 -9.52
N TRP A 25 2.56 2.21 -8.97
CA TRP A 25 2.85 0.80 -8.78
C TRP A 25 1.82 0.11 -7.88
N ALA A 26 1.43 0.70 -6.75
CA ALA A 26 0.42 0.13 -5.85
C ALA A 26 -0.95 -0.07 -6.52
N VAL A 27 -1.39 0.89 -7.35
CA VAL A 27 -2.64 0.79 -8.11
C VAL A 27 -2.58 -0.33 -9.14
N PHE A 28 -1.48 -0.45 -9.88
CA PHE A 28 -1.33 -1.45 -10.94
C PHE A 28 -0.88 -2.84 -10.44
N SER A 29 -0.27 -2.93 -9.27
CA SER A 29 0.26 -4.18 -8.70
C SER A 29 -0.84 -5.07 -8.07
N GLY A 30 -2.12 -4.69 -8.16
CA GLY A 30 -3.21 -5.54 -7.69
C GLY A 30 -3.24 -5.73 -6.17
N GLN A 31 -2.65 -4.81 -5.38
CA GLN A 31 -2.66 -4.85 -3.89
C GLN A 31 -4.08 -5.06 -3.31
N PHE A 32 -5.11 -4.66 -4.05
CA PHE A 32 -6.51 -4.82 -3.67
C PHE A 32 -7.05 -6.26 -3.81
N GLU A 33 -6.45 -7.08 -4.67
CA GLU A 33 -6.86 -8.49 -4.86
C GLU A 33 -6.43 -9.37 -3.69
N ASP A 34 -5.23 -9.15 -3.15
CA ASP A 34 -4.77 -9.84 -1.94
C ASP A 34 -5.61 -9.46 -0.71
N ALA A 35 -5.98 -8.19 -0.57
CA ALA A 35 -6.83 -7.73 0.54
C ALA A 35 -8.22 -8.36 0.54
N ASN A 36 -8.78 -8.68 -0.63
CA ASN A 36 -10.09 -9.32 -0.76
C ASN A 36 -10.05 -10.79 -0.28
N LYS A 37 -8.94 -11.49 -0.57
CA LYS A 37 -8.73 -12.89 -0.19
C LYS A 37 -8.60 -13.07 1.33
N GLU A 38 -7.90 -12.16 2.00
CA GLU A 38 -7.80 -12.13 3.48
C GLU A 38 -9.13 -11.74 4.13
N GLY A 39 -9.90 -10.84 3.52
CA GLY A 39 -11.25 -10.49 3.99
C GLY A 39 -12.24 -11.66 3.91
N GLU A 40 -12.15 -12.47 2.86
CA GLU A 40 -12.96 -13.66 2.69
C GLU A 40 -12.60 -14.77 3.70
N ALA A 41 -11.32 -14.86 4.10
CA ALA A 41 -10.87 -15.79 5.14
C ALA A 41 -11.46 -15.46 6.51
N ILE A 42 -11.52 -14.18 6.91
CA ILE A 42 -12.11 -13.74 8.19
C ILE A 42 -13.63 -13.95 8.20
N LEU A 43 -14.32 -13.73 7.07
CA LEU A 43 -15.76 -13.94 6.97
C LEU A 43 -16.15 -15.43 6.92
N LYS A 44 -15.28 -16.28 6.37
CA LYS A 44 -15.44 -17.75 6.35
C LYS A 44 -14.94 -18.45 7.61
N ASP A 45 -14.34 -17.73 8.56
CA ASP A 45 -13.91 -18.29 9.86
C ASP A 45 -15.09 -18.48 10.84
N ASP A 46 -16.33 -18.33 10.36
CA ASP A 46 -17.54 -18.69 11.09
C ASP A 46 -17.81 -20.21 10.94
N ASP A 47 -17.79 -20.93 12.05
CA ASP A 47 -18.34 -22.28 12.23
C ASP A 47 -17.60 -23.51 11.67
N SER A 48 -16.37 -23.77 12.13
CA SER A 48 -15.87 -25.17 12.16
C SER A 48 -14.96 -25.51 13.34
N THR A 49 -15.28 -25.03 14.54
CA THR A 49 -14.95 -25.83 15.74
C THR A 49 -15.98 -26.95 15.88
N ASN A 50 -15.87 -27.97 15.03
CA ASN A 50 -16.33 -29.32 15.33
C ASN A 50 -15.52 -29.80 16.55
N ALA A 51 -15.94 -29.42 17.75
CA ALA A 51 -15.66 -30.18 18.94
C ALA A 51 -16.60 -31.40 18.86
N ASP A 52 -16.07 -32.47 18.26
CA ASP A 52 -16.61 -33.83 18.37
C ASP A 52 -16.88 -34.16 19.87
N PRO A 53 -17.95 -34.92 20.17
CA PRO A 53 -18.56 -35.06 21.50
C PRO A 53 -17.70 -35.70 22.60
#